data_AF-A0A094PQR8-F1
#
_entry.id   AF-A0A094PQR8-F1
#
_cell.length_a   1.000
_cell.length_b   1.000
_cell.length_c   1.000
_cell.angle_alpha   90.00
_cell.angle_beta   90.00
_cell.angle_gamma   90.00
#
_symmetry.space_group_name_H-M   'P 1'
#
loop_
_entity.id
_entity.type
_entity.pdbx_description
1 polymer ?
#
loop_
_entity_poly.entity_id
_entity_poly.type
_entity_poly.pdbx_seq_one_letter_code
_entity_poly.pdbx_strand_id
1 'polypeptide(L)'
;VSSTWSDPIWSPSANTFGWTAYLGAKKGTADVEPYAAASRATNLVGLPPTLIAVGALDGFSDEDIDYAVRLRHDGVVTELHVYPGAPHAFDTFGDFTAVSRQANRDMDEWLERHIQ
;
A
#
# COMPACT_ATOMS: atom_id res chain seq x y z
N VAL A 1 -6.48 4.56 7.82
CA VAL A 1 -6.90 3.19 7.48
C VAL A 1 -8.25 3.30 6.82
N SER A 2 -8.33 2.71 5.65
CA SER A 2 -9.52 2.67 4.82
C SER A 2 -10.49 1.57 5.26
N SER A 3 -10.02 0.62 6.09
CA SER A 3 -10.85 -0.43 6.70
C SER A 3 -10.76 -0.46 8.25
N THR A 4 -11.72 -1.12 8.90
CA THR A 4 -11.88 -1.19 10.38
C THR A 4 -11.60 -2.57 10.98
N TRP A 5 -11.06 -3.49 10.20
CA TRP A 5 -10.74 -4.85 10.67
C TRP A 5 -9.58 -4.82 11.68
N SER A 6 -9.57 -5.80 12.58
CA SER A 6 -8.47 -5.96 13.54
C SER A 6 -7.27 -6.59 12.85
N ASP A 7 -6.37 -5.76 12.35
CA ASP A 7 -5.06 -6.20 11.85
C ASP A 7 -4.16 -6.63 13.04
N PRO A 8 -3.65 -7.87 13.06
CA PRO A 8 -2.82 -8.38 14.15
C PRO A 8 -1.39 -7.83 14.19
N ILE A 9 -0.91 -7.21 13.10
CA ILE A 9 0.45 -6.67 12.95
C ILE A 9 0.44 -5.14 13.06
N TRP A 10 -0.50 -4.47 12.38
CA TRP A 10 -0.61 -3.01 12.37
C TRP A 10 -2.02 -2.53 12.76
N SER A 11 -2.27 -2.44 14.05
CA SER A 11 -3.59 -2.09 14.56
C SER A 11 -3.98 -0.63 14.27
N PRO A 12 -5.29 -0.30 14.29
CA PRO A 12 -5.77 1.08 14.15
C PRO A 12 -5.16 2.07 15.16
N SER A 13 -4.84 1.62 16.38
CA SER A 13 -4.17 2.45 17.38
C SER A 13 -2.71 2.72 17.02
N ALA A 14 -1.99 1.73 16.48
CA ALA A 14 -0.64 1.90 15.97
C ALA A 14 -0.62 2.89 14.80
N ASN A 15 -1.57 2.75 13.86
CA ASN A 15 -1.73 3.69 12.77
C ASN A 15 -1.99 5.12 13.25
N THR A 16 -2.91 5.28 14.21
CA THR A 16 -3.23 6.58 14.80
C THR A 16 -2.01 7.21 15.48
N PHE A 17 -1.24 6.41 16.22
CA PHE A 17 0.00 6.86 16.84
C PHE A 17 1.02 7.32 15.80
N GLY A 18 1.31 6.50 14.77
CA GLY A 18 2.28 6.81 13.72
C GLY A 18 1.95 8.11 12.99
N TRP A 19 0.70 8.27 12.52
CA TRP A 19 0.28 9.50 11.86
C TRP A 19 0.28 10.72 12.79
N THR A 20 0.01 10.54 14.08
CA THR A 20 0.08 11.65 15.06
C THR A 20 1.53 12.08 15.29
N ALA A 21 2.44 11.12 15.40
CA ALA A 21 3.87 11.42 15.54
C ALA A 21 4.44 12.10 14.30
N TYR A 22 4.02 11.67 13.10
CA TYR A 22 4.52 12.22 11.85
C TYR A 22 3.95 13.61 11.51
N LEU A 23 2.62 13.79 11.63
CA LEU A 23 1.93 15.00 11.16
C LEU A 23 1.47 15.95 12.27
N GLY A 24 1.46 15.50 13.52
CA GLY A 24 0.94 16.27 14.64
C GLY A 24 -0.48 16.79 14.37
N ALA A 25 -0.66 18.11 14.48
CA ALA A 25 -1.94 18.78 14.28
C ALA A 25 -2.47 18.72 12.84
N LYS A 26 -1.61 18.47 11.84
CA LYS A 26 -2.05 18.33 10.44
C LYS A 26 -2.75 17.00 10.17
N LYS A 27 -2.60 16.00 11.05
CA LYS A 27 -3.18 14.67 10.84
C LYS A 27 -4.68 14.77 10.56
N GLY A 28 -5.10 14.26 9.40
CA GLY A 28 -6.52 14.20 9.01
C GLY A 28 -7.10 15.52 8.50
N THR A 29 -6.34 16.62 8.45
CA THR A 29 -6.81 17.89 7.88
C THR A 29 -6.58 17.93 6.37
N ALA A 30 -7.03 18.99 5.70
CA ALA A 30 -6.73 19.25 4.29
C ALA A 30 -5.26 19.65 4.06
N ASP A 31 -4.54 20.03 5.12
CA ASP A 31 -3.17 20.56 5.04
C ASP A 31 -2.10 19.48 4.93
N VAL A 32 -2.48 18.20 4.91
CA VAL A 32 -1.55 17.09 4.68
C VAL A 32 -1.11 17.10 3.23
N GLU A 33 0.18 17.32 3.02
CA GLU A 33 0.77 17.38 1.69
C GLU A 33 0.77 16.00 1.00
N PRO A 34 0.63 15.94 -0.33
CA PRO A 34 0.70 14.69 -1.09
C PRO A 34 2.01 13.92 -0.92
N TYR A 35 3.12 14.61 -0.63
CA TYR A 35 4.40 13.96 -0.33
C TYR A 35 4.42 13.23 1.02
N ALA A 36 3.53 13.62 1.94
CA ALA A 36 3.33 12.92 3.21
C ALA A 36 2.27 11.80 3.10
N ALA A 37 1.28 11.96 2.21
CA ALA A 37 0.24 10.97 1.94
C ALA A 37 -0.08 10.93 0.44
N ALA A 38 0.58 10.02 -0.29
CA ALA A 38 0.53 9.96 -1.76
C ALA A 38 -0.89 9.86 -2.34
N SER A 39 -1.79 9.17 -1.65
CA SER A 39 -3.20 9.04 -2.05
C SER A 39 -3.95 10.38 -2.14
N ARG A 40 -3.39 11.47 -1.59
CA ARG A 40 -3.93 12.84 -1.71
C ARG A 40 -3.50 13.59 -2.96
N ALA A 41 -2.48 13.12 -3.69
CA ALA A 41 -2.05 13.74 -4.94
C ALA A 41 -3.22 13.73 -5.94
N THR A 42 -3.51 14.85 -6.61
CA THR A 42 -4.64 14.95 -7.57
C THR A 42 -4.25 14.72 -9.02
N ASN A 43 -2.95 14.55 -9.29
CA ASN A 43 -2.40 14.28 -10.60
C ASN A 43 -1.24 13.29 -10.44
N LEU A 44 -1.34 12.14 -11.10
CA LEU A 44 -0.37 11.04 -11.08
C LEU A 44 0.30 10.82 -12.45
N VAL A 45 0.02 11.70 -13.42
CA VAL A 45 0.59 11.62 -14.77
C VAL A 45 2.12 11.70 -14.72
N GLY A 46 2.77 10.79 -15.43
CA GLY A 46 4.24 10.76 -15.56
C GLY A 46 4.97 10.07 -14.42
N LEU A 47 4.24 9.49 -13.45
CA LEU A 47 4.85 8.57 -12.48
C LEU A 47 5.39 7.30 -13.18
N PRO A 48 6.43 6.67 -12.60
CA PRO A 48 7.03 5.46 -13.19
C PRO A 48 6.08 4.26 -13.14
N PRO A 49 6.37 3.20 -13.92
CA PRO A 49 5.71 1.91 -13.74
C PRO A 49 5.69 1.51 -12.26
N THR A 50 4.53 1.10 -11.76
CA THR A 50 4.28 0.91 -10.33
C THR A 50 3.68 -0.46 -10.07
N LEU A 51 4.26 -1.19 -9.13
CA LEU A 51 3.66 -2.35 -8.49
C LEU A 51 3.09 -1.94 -7.12
N ILE A 52 1.86 -2.35 -6.84
CA ILE A 52 1.24 -2.26 -5.51
C ILE A 52 0.87 -3.68 -5.06
N ALA A 53 1.38 -4.09 -3.90
CA ALA A 53 1.15 -5.40 -3.30
C ALA A 53 0.58 -5.21 -1.88
N VAL A 54 -0.64 -5.68 -1.64
CA VAL A 54 -1.33 -5.47 -0.36
C VAL A 54 -2.06 -6.72 0.12
N GLY A 55 -2.10 -6.92 1.43
CA GLY A 55 -2.88 -7.98 2.05
C GLY A 55 -4.36 -7.63 2.14
N ALA A 56 -5.26 -8.57 1.86
CA ALA A 56 -6.70 -8.32 1.92
C ALA A 56 -7.24 -8.06 3.35
N LEU A 57 -6.47 -8.40 4.39
CA LEU A 57 -6.79 -8.10 5.79
C LEU A 57 -6.06 -6.85 6.31
N ASP A 58 -5.31 -6.17 5.45
CA ASP A 58 -4.60 -4.94 5.80
C ASP A 58 -5.59 -3.76 5.93
N GLY A 59 -5.39 -2.94 6.96
CA GLY A 59 -6.09 -1.66 7.18
C GLY A 59 -5.96 -0.66 6.03
N PHE A 60 -4.98 -0.86 5.14
CA PHE A 60 -4.67 0.01 3.99
C PHE A 60 -5.20 -0.53 2.65
N SER A 61 -5.74 -1.75 2.59
CA SER A 61 -6.09 -2.42 1.33
C SER A 61 -6.98 -1.56 0.41
N ASP A 62 -8.03 -0.92 0.93
CA ASP A 62 -8.94 -0.16 0.07
C ASP A 62 -8.29 1.13 -0.48
N GLU A 63 -7.36 1.75 0.25
CA GLU A 63 -6.71 2.98 -0.24
C GLU A 63 -5.60 2.67 -1.25
N ASP A 64 -4.93 1.53 -1.10
CA ASP A 64 -3.97 1.00 -2.08
C ASP A 64 -4.68 0.63 -3.39
N ILE A 65 -5.85 -0.02 -3.31
CA ILE A 65 -6.68 -0.33 -4.48
C ILE A 65 -7.15 0.95 -5.17
N ASP A 66 -7.65 1.94 -4.43
CA ASP A 66 -8.05 3.24 -5.01
C ASP A 66 -6.88 3.93 -5.72
N TYR A 67 -5.71 3.96 -5.07
CA TYR A 67 -4.52 4.58 -5.65
C TYR A 67 -4.07 3.88 -6.93
N ALA A 68 -4.09 2.54 -6.97
CA ALA A 68 -3.80 1.76 -8.17
C ALA A 68 -4.76 2.06 -9.32
N VAL A 69 -6.07 2.16 -9.02
CA VAL A 69 -7.10 2.51 -10.01
C VAL A 69 -6.81 3.90 -10.60
N ARG A 70 -6.43 4.86 -9.76
CA ARG A 70 -6.14 6.23 -10.18
C ARG A 70 -4.84 6.34 -11.00
N LEU A 71 -3.78 5.63 -10.62
CA LEU A 71 -2.56 5.51 -11.42
C LEU A 71 -2.88 5.02 -12.84
N ARG A 72 -3.68 3.96 -12.96
CA ARG A 72 -4.12 3.44 -14.26
C ARG A 72 -4.94 4.46 -15.06
N HIS A 73 -5.82 5.22 -14.40
CA HIS A 73 -6.60 6.27 -15.07
C HIS A 73 -5.72 7.41 -15.61
N ASP A 74 -4.62 7.73 -14.93
CA ASP A 74 -3.64 8.73 -15.35
C ASP A 74 -2.59 8.17 -16.35
N GLY A 75 -2.79 6.95 -16.85
CA GLY A 75 -1.96 6.32 -17.88
C GLY A 75 -0.65 5.73 -17.37
N VAL A 76 -0.51 5.54 -16.06
CA VAL A 76 0.66 4.86 -15.46
C VAL A 76 0.53 3.35 -15.68
N VAL A 77 1.65 2.70 -16.04
CA VAL A 77 1.72 1.23 -16.07
C VAL A 77 1.63 0.73 -14.63
N THR A 78 0.53 0.06 -14.28
CA THR A 78 0.24 -0.32 -12.90
C THR A 78 -0.12 -1.79 -12.79
N GLU A 79 0.57 -2.49 -11.89
CA GLU A 79 0.27 -3.86 -11.46
C GLU A 79 -0.21 -3.81 -10.01
N LEU A 80 -1.33 -4.48 -9.71
CA LEU A 80 -1.94 -4.52 -8.37
C LEU A 80 -2.17 -5.96 -7.98
N HIS A 81 -1.57 -6.39 -6.87
CA HIS A 81 -1.80 -7.69 -6.26
C HIS A 81 -2.47 -7.52 -4.90
N VAL A 82 -3.63 -8.17 -4.72
CA VAL A 82 -4.34 -8.24 -3.43
C VAL A 82 -4.31 -9.68 -2.94
N TYR A 83 -3.59 -9.93 -1.86
CA TYR A 83 -3.33 -11.28 -1.35
C TYR A 83 -4.41 -11.71 -0.34
N PRO A 84 -5.21 -12.76 -0.62
CA PRO A 84 -6.27 -13.20 0.28
C PRO A 84 -5.74 -13.67 1.63
N GLY A 85 -6.36 -13.20 2.71
CA GLY A 85 -6.03 -13.63 4.08
C GLY A 85 -4.69 -13.10 4.62
N ALA A 86 -3.97 -12.27 3.87
CA ALA A 86 -2.73 -11.64 4.31
C ALA A 86 -3.02 -10.39 5.15
N PRO A 87 -2.42 -10.25 6.36
CA PRO A 87 -2.44 -9.02 7.15
C PRO A 87 -1.40 -8.01 6.65
N HIS A 88 -1.27 -6.87 7.33
CA HIS A 88 -0.16 -5.96 7.12
C HIS A 88 1.21 -6.64 7.29
N ALA A 89 2.17 -6.24 6.45
CA ALA A 89 3.56 -6.73 6.43
C ALA A 89 3.72 -8.25 6.30
N PHE A 90 2.73 -8.95 5.74
CA PHE A 90 2.75 -10.41 5.58
C PHE A 90 3.95 -10.93 4.76
N ASP A 91 4.47 -10.12 3.84
CA ASP A 91 5.63 -10.39 3.00
C ASP A 91 6.91 -10.60 3.82
N THR A 92 7.02 -9.98 5.00
CA THR A 92 8.16 -10.10 5.91
C THR A 92 8.26 -11.46 6.59
N PHE A 93 7.23 -12.31 6.50
CA PHE A 93 7.27 -13.67 7.03
C PHE A 93 8.11 -14.65 6.18
N GLY A 94 8.71 -14.19 5.09
CA GLY A 94 9.56 -14.99 4.20
C GLY A 94 9.02 -16.41 3.94
N ASP A 95 9.86 -17.41 4.20
CA ASP A 95 9.50 -18.81 3.95
C ASP A 95 8.51 -19.41 4.96
N PHE A 96 8.15 -18.70 6.03
CA PHE A 96 7.24 -19.24 7.05
C PHE A 96 5.80 -19.42 6.53
N THR A 97 5.37 -18.63 5.54
CA THR A 97 4.00 -18.71 5.00
C THR A 97 3.98 -18.82 3.49
N ALA A 98 3.01 -19.55 2.94
CA ALA A 98 2.87 -19.69 1.49
C ALA A 98 2.55 -18.36 0.80
N VAL A 99 1.75 -17.50 1.46
CA VAL A 99 1.36 -16.20 0.93
C VAL A 99 2.54 -15.22 0.86
N SER A 100 3.42 -15.23 1.86
CA SER A 100 4.67 -14.45 1.82
C SER A 100 5.59 -14.90 0.70
N ARG A 101 5.81 -16.23 0.56
CA ARG A 101 6.62 -16.75 -0.56
C ARG A 101 6.04 -16.39 -1.92
N GLN A 102 4.71 -16.39 -2.06
CA GLN A 102 4.05 -15.97 -3.30
C GLN A 102 4.30 -14.50 -3.58
N ALA A 103 4.04 -13.61 -2.62
CA ALA A 103 4.23 -12.18 -2.84
C ALA A 103 5.67 -11.79 -3.14
N ASN A 104 6.65 -12.42 -2.46
CA ASN A 104 8.05 -12.17 -2.75
C ASN A 104 8.43 -12.58 -4.18
N ARG A 105 7.98 -13.75 -4.66
CA ARG A 105 8.18 -14.15 -6.06
C ARG A 105 7.55 -13.16 -7.04
N ASP A 106 6.32 -12.75 -6.79
CA ASP A 106 5.61 -11.81 -7.67
C ASP A 106 6.34 -10.45 -7.76
N MET A 107 6.85 -9.95 -6.62
CA MET A 107 7.66 -8.72 -6.56
C MET A 107 8.99 -8.86 -7.30
N ASP A 108 9.70 -9.98 -7.11
CA ASP A 108 10.96 -10.27 -7.80
C ASP A 108 10.77 -10.35 -9.31
N GLU A 109 9.77 -11.12 -9.76
CA GLU A 109 9.43 -11.24 -11.19
C GLU A 109 9.03 -9.90 -11.79
N TRP A 110 8.30 -9.05 -11.05
CA TRP A 110 7.97 -7.71 -11.51
C TRP A 110 9.23 -6.85 -11.70
N LEU A 111 10.13 -6.84 -10.72
CA LEU A 111 11.38 -6.11 -10.82
C LEU A 111 12.21 -6.58 -12.01
N GLU A 112 12.37 -7.89 -12.21
CA GLU A 112 13.10 -8.47 -13.34
C GLU A 112 12.56 -8.00 -14.69
N ARG A 113 11.24 -7.83 -14.83
CA ARG A 113 10.62 -7.31 -16.06
C ARG A 113 10.89 -5.81 -16.32
N HIS A 114 11.30 -5.04 -15.30
CA HIS A 114 11.38 -3.57 -15.36
C HIS A 114 12.79 -2.99 -15.17
N ILE A 115 13.77 -3.78 -14.72
CA ILE A 115 15.15 -3.32 -14.52
C ILE A 115 16.15 -3.82 -15.57
N GLN A 116 15.70 -4.61 -16.56
CA GLN A 116 16.54 -5.09 -17.68
C GLN A 116 16.64 -4.09 -18.83
#